data_AF-A0AAD8IL41-F1
#
_entry.id   AF-A0AAD8IL41-F1
#
_cell.length_a   1.000
_cell.length_b   1.000
_cell.length_c   1.000
_cell.angle_alpha   90.00
_cell.angle_beta   90.00
_cell.angle_gamma   90.00
#
_symmetry.space_group_name_H-M   'P 1'
#
loop_
_entity.id
_entity.type
_entity.pdbx_description
1 polymer ?
#
loop_
_entity_poly.entity_id
_entity_poly.type
_entity_poly.pdbx_seq_one_letter_code
_entity_poly.pdbx_strand_id
1 'polypeptide(L)'
;MKFHGFGDSIRRIVWMEFPKFCLIQMGSARTTRFQLTVMRIKDRMVEPDTLSWVKVSGISWTHDSRGFFYSRYLPPIEGKEFAAASKISAGTETNANLDHQLYCHFLGTDQSEDILCWRDPDNPKHTFIGSVTEDGKRLFVEASGTFKGWRMNT
;
A
#
# COMPACT_ATOMS: atom_id res chain seq x y z
N MET A 1 -7.08 -20.71 -10.01
CA MET A 1 -8.30 -20.55 -9.18
C MET A 1 -9.23 -19.55 -9.86
N LYS A 2 -10.50 -19.88 -10.11
CA LYS A 2 -11.52 -18.93 -10.63
C LYS A 2 -12.29 -18.34 -9.45
N PHE A 3 -12.12 -17.04 -9.20
CA PHE A 3 -12.89 -16.32 -8.19
C PHE A 3 -14.29 -16.05 -8.75
N HIS A 4 -15.32 -16.60 -8.12
CA HIS A 4 -16.72 -16.33 -8.46
C HIS A 4 -17.26 -15.30 -7.46
N GLY A 5 -17.93 -14.25 -7.93
CA GLY A 5 -18.50 -13.18 -7.10
C GLY A 5 -17.98 -11.76 -7.38
N PHE A 6 -16.90 -11.64 -8.16
CA PHE A 6 -16.37 -10.35 -8.58
C PHE A 6 -16.52 -10.20 -10.10
N GLY A 7 -17.62 -9.60 -10.57
CA GLY A 7 -17.80 -9.32 -12.01
C GLY A 7 -16.72 -8.35 -12.51
N ASP A 8 -16.15 -8.57 -13.71
CA ASP A 8 -15.27 -7.75 -14.59
C ASP A 8 -14.35 -6.62 -14.00
N SER A 9 -14.11 -6.55 -12.70
CA SER A 9 -13.54 -5.39 -12.00
C SER A 9 -12.36 -5.74 -11.08
N ILE A 10 -11.85 -6.97 -11.17
CA ILE A 10 -10.56 -7.32 -10.57
C ILE A 10 -9.47 -6.99 -11.58
N ARG A 11 -8.62 -6.00 -11.25
CA ARG A 11 -7.44 -5.68 -12.06
C ARG A 11 -6.20 -6.44 -11.63
N ARG A 12 -6.08 -6.81 -10.35
CA ARG A 12 -4.94 -7.56 -9.82
C ARG A 12 -5.28 -8.24 -8.49
N ILE A 13 -4.85 -9.48 -8.31
CA ILE A 13 -4.85 -10.14 -7.00
C ILE A 13 -3.40 -10.09 -6.53
N VAL A 14 -3.13 -9.45 -5.40
CA VAL A 14 -1.81 -9.49 -4.78
C VAL A 14 -1.86 -10.54 -3.69
N TRP A 15 -1.45 -11.74 -4.09
CA TRP A 15 -1.41 -12.86 -3.18
C TRP A 15 -0.19 -12.73 -2.28
N MET A 16 -0.43 -12.53 -0.99
CA MET A 16 0.58 -12.67 0.06
C MET A 16 -0.01 -13.59 1.12
N GLU A 17 0.53 -14.80 1.22
CA GLU A 17 0.14 -15.75 2.25
C GLU A 17 0.70 -15.30 3.60
N PHE A 18 -0.15 -14.71 4.41
CA PHE A 18 -0.11 -14.94 5.85
C PHE A 18 -1.32 -15.84 6.15
N PRO A 19 -1.23 -16.84 7.04
CA PRO A 19 -2.03 -18.09 7.00
C PRO A 19 -3.57 -17.95 7.09
N LYS A 20 -4.12 -16.74 7.18
CA LYS A 20 -5.55 -16.46 7.37
C LYS A 20 -6.16 -15.45 6.38
N PHE A 21 -5.37 -14.56 5.77
CA PHE A 21 -5.88 -13.43 4.98
C PHE A 21 -5.15 -13.28 3.65
N CYS A 22 -5.85 -12.76 2.65
CA CYS A 22 -5.28 -12.31 1.40
C CYS A 22 -5.76 -10.89 1.08
N LEU A 23 -4.95 -10.15 0.33
CA LEU A 23 -5.24 -8.78 -0.05
C LEU A 23 -5.64 -8.74 -1.53
N ILE A 24 -6.78 -8.11 -1.80
CA ILE A 24 -7.34 -8.03 -3.15
C ILE A 24 -7.26 -6.58 -3.60
N GLN A 25 -6.64 -6.34 -4.75
CA GLN A 25 -6.65 -5.03 -5.37
C GLN A 25 -7.84 -4.95 -6.34
N MET A 26 -8.87 -4.24 -5.93
CA MET A 26 -10.04 -3.98 -6.75
C MET A 26 -9.88 -2.68 -7.53
N GLY A 27 -10.35 -2.65 -8.76
CA GLY A 27 -10.33 -1.44 -9.58
C GLY A 27 -11.39 -1.50 -10.66
N SER A 28 -12.34 -0.56 -10.65
CA SER A 28 -13.38 -0.53 -11.69
C SER A 28 -12.78 -0.19 -13.05
N ALA A 29 -13.30 -0.77 -14.13
CA ALA A 29 -12.96 -0.36 -15.49
C ALA A 29 -13.27 1.13 -15.75
N ARG A 30 -14.22 1.70 -14.99
CA ARG A 30 -14.69 3.09 -15.12
C ARG A 30 -13.97 4.08 -14.21
N THR A 31 -13.21 3.62 -13.22
CA THR A 31 -12.47 4.49 -12.29
C THR A 31 -10.98 4.17 -12.32
N THR A 32 -10.13 5.19 -12.29
CA THR A 32 -8.67 5.04 -12.14
C THR A 32 -8.25 4.75 -10.69
N ARG A 33 -9.19 4.78 -9.75
CA ARG A 33 -8.97 4.49 -8.33
C ARG A 33 -8.86 2.99 -8.11
N PHE A 34 -7.79 2.59 -7.44
CA PHE A 34 -7.61 1.23 -6.93
C PHE A 34 -7.83 1.24 -5.43
N GLN A 35 -8.49 0.21 -4.95
CA GLN A 35 -8.69 -0.04 -3.53
C GLN A 35 -8.08 -1.38 -3.17
N LEU A 36 -7.48 -1.43 -1.99
CA LEU A 36 -7.02 -2.67 -1.38
C LEU A 36 -8.08 -3.11 -0.37
N THR A 37 -8.50 -4.36 -0.47
CA THR A 37 -9.49 -4.95 0.43
C THR A 37 -8.93 -6.22 1.05
N VAL A 38 -9.26 -6.46 2.31
CA VAL A 38 -8.84 -7.67 3.03
C VAL A 38 -9.90 -8.77 2.84
N MET A 39 -9.48 -9.98 2.51
CA MET A 39 -10.37 -11.15 2.42
C MET A 39 -9.82 -12.29 3.27
N ARG A 40 -10.70 -12.91 4.04
CA ARG A 40 -10.40 -14.11 4.83
C ARG A 40 -10.31 -15.33 3.93
N ILE A 41 -9.23 -16.10 4.06
CA ILE A 41 -8.97 -17.25 3.17
C ILE A 41 -9.96 -18.40 3.45
N LYS A 42 -10.30 -18.63 4.73
CA LYS A 42 -11.07 -19.79 5.20
C LYS A 42 -12.45 -19.90 4.51
N ASP A 43 -13.18 -18.81 4.44
CA ASP A 43 -14.56 -18.73 3.97
C ASP A 43 -14.74 -17.78 2.77
N ARG A 44 -13.66 -17.12 2.33
CA ARG A 44 -13.65 -16.12 1.25
C ARG A 44 -14.54 -14.92 1.54
N MET A 45 -14.78 -14.64 2.82
CA MET A 45 -15.50 -13.44 3.23
C MET A 45 -14.58 -12.22 3.12
N VAL A 46 -15.11 -11.18 2.49
CA VAL A 46 -14.46 -9.88 2.38
C VAL A 46 -14.68 -9.14 3.69
N GLU A 47 -13.59 -8.70 4.32
CA GLU A 47 -13.63 -7.87 5.52
C GLU A 47 -14.02 -6.42 5.14
N PRO A 48 -14.60 -5.63 6.06
CA PRO A 48 -15.01 -4.27 5.78
C PRO A 48 -13.84 -3.33 5.44
N ASP A 49 -12.61 -3.72 5.78
CA ASP A 49 -11.37 -2.99 5.58
C ASP A 49 -11.13 -2.66 4.10
N THR A 50 -11.21 -1.37 3.77
CA THR A 50 -10.97 -0.84 2.42
C THR A 50 -9.97 0.30 2.48
N LEU A 51 -8.82 0.12 1.84
CA LEU A 51 -7.73 1.08 1.86
C LEU A 51 -7.57 1.72 0.48
N SER A 52 -7.56 3.04 0.44
CA SER A 52 -7.32 3.83 -0.78
C SER A 52 -5.89 4.37 -0.82
N TRP A 53 -5.44 4.77 -2.01
CA TRP A 53 -4.13 5.41 -2.22
C TRP A 53 -2.93 4.53 -1.87
N VAL A 54 -3.15 3.21 -1.82
CA VAL A 54 -2.15 2.21 -1.44
C VAL A 54 -1.19 1.91 -2.60
N LYS A 55 0.09 1.84 -2.28
CA LYS A 55 1.09 1.16 -3.12
C LYS A 55 1.22 -0.27 -2.62
N VAL A 56 0.80 -1.24 -3.45
CA VAL A 56 0.65 -2.65 -3.02
C VAL A 56 1.99 -3.41 -2.92
N SER A 57 3.12 -2.77 -3.27
CA SER A 57 4.45 -3.33 -3.04
C SER A 57 4.84 -3.18 -1.56
N GLY A 58 5.40 -4.23 -0.96
CA GLY A 58 6.00 -4.13 0.37
C GLY A 58 5.00 -4.16 1.53
N ILE A 59 3.92 -4.95 1.40
CA ILE A 59 3.01 -5.19 2.53
C ILE A 59 3.63 -6.23 3.45
N SER A 60 3.65 -5.95 4.75
CA SER A 60 4.25 -6.85 5.75
C SER A 60 3.33 -7.01 6.95
N TRP A 61 2.93 -8.24 7.24
CA TRP A 61 2.01 -8.55 8.32
C TRP A 61 2.69 -8.59 9.68
N THR A 62 1.98 -8.13 10.70
CA THR A 62 2.32 -8.41 12.10
C THR A 62 2.16 -9.90 12.39
N HIS A 63 3.05 -10.45 13.22
CA HIS A 63 3.03 -11.89 13.54
C HIS A 63 1.76 -12.33 14.28
N ASP A 64 1.14 -11.43 15.04
CA ASP A 64 -0.14 -11.68 15.71
C ASP A 64 -1.35 -11.61 14.75
N SER A 65 -1.11 -11.31 13.46
CA SER A 65 -2.14 -11.18 12.43
C SER A 65 -3.23 -10.15 12.74
N ARG A 66 -2.96 -9.16 13.61
CA ARG A 66 -3.92 -8.09 13.92
C ARG A 66 -3.87 -6.95 12.92
N GLY A 67 -2.80 -6.84 12.15
CA GLY A 67 -2.60 -5.76 11.20
C GLY A 67 -1.43 -5.96 10.26
N PHE A 68 -1.22 -5.01 9.36
CA PHE A 68 -0.12 -5.02 8.41
C PHE A 68 0.43 -3.62 8.16
N PHE A 69 1.72 -3.58 7.86
CA PHE A 69 2.42 -2.39 7.39
C PHE A 69 2.26 -2.28 5.89
N TYR A 70 1.97 -1.08 5.41
CA TYR A 70 1.81 -0.78 4.00
C TYR A 70 2.19 0.67 3.72
N SER A 71 2.47 0.96 2.46
CA SER A 71 2.80 2.32 2.06
C SER A 71 1.68 2.94 1.23
N ARG A 72 1.46 4.24 1.44
CA ARG A 72 0.45 5.02 0.73
C ARG A 72 0.96 6.41 0.36
N TYR A 73 0.24 7.05 -0.54
CA TYR A 73 0.38 8.48 -0.82
C TYR A 73 -0.79 9.22 -0.19
N LEU A 74 -0.57 10.51 0.12
CA LEU A 74 -1.67 11.36 0.56
C LEU A 74 -2.70 11.52 -0.57
N PRO A 75 -4.00 11.64 -0.21
CA PRO A 75 -5.00 12.01 -1.18
C PRO A 75 -4.67 13.39 -1.76
N PRO A 76 -4.93 13.62 -3.06
CA PRO A 76 -4.80 14.93 -3.67
C PRO A 76 -5.76 15.92 -3.02
N ILE A 77 -5.32 17.18 -2.91
CA ILE A 77 -6.18 18.31 -2.54
C ILE A 77 -7.30 18.45 -3.59
N GLU A 78 -8.51 18.81 -3.15
CA GLU A 78 -9.71 18.94 -3.98
C GLU A 78 -9.43 19.60 -5.35
N GLY A 79 -9.99 19.01 -6.42
CA GLY A 79 -9.81 19.48 -7.79
C GLY A 79 -8.65 18.83 -8.57
N LYS A 80 -7.81 17.99 -7.95
CA LYS A 80 -6.71 17.25 -8.62
C LYS A 80 -6.82 15.72 -8.54
N GLU A 81 -8.00 15.21 -8.18
CA GLU A 81 -8.23 13.81 -7.84
C GLU A 81 -7.91 12.80 -8.95
N PHE A 82 -8.30 13.11 -10.19
CA PHE A 82 -8.12 12.21 -11.33
C PHE A 82 -6.64 12.04 -11.70
N ALA A 83 -5.85 13.11 -11.56
CA ALA A 83 -4.44 13.12 -11.91
C ALA A 83 -3.59 12.35 -10.89
N ALA A 84 -3.95 12.32 -9.60
CA ALA A 84 -3.16 11.60 -8.60
C ALA A 84 -3.48 10.09 -8.58
N ALA A 85 -4.74 9.69 -8.76
CA ALA A 85 -5.13 8.27 -8.80
C ALA A 85 -4.47 7.55 -9.99
N SER A 86 -4.38 8.23 -11.14
CA SER A 86 -3.67 7.73 -12.33
C SER A 86 -2.14 7.62 -12.15
N LYS A 87 -1.54 8.34 -11.19
CA LYS A 87 -0.09 8.34 -10.94
C LYS A 87 0.37 7.22 -10.01
N ILE A 88 -0.53 6.72 -9.16
CA ILE A 88 -0.28 5.60 -8.23
C ILE A 88 -0.57 4.25 -8.92
N SER A 89 -1.38 4.30 -9.97
CA SER A 89 -2.02 3.18 -10.67
C SER A 89 -1.12 2.31 -11.55
N ALA A 90 0.03 2.79 -11.99
CA ALA A 90 0.81 2.08 -12.99
C ALA A 90 2.25 1.99 -12.49
N GLY A 91 2.77 0.76 -12.37
CA GLY A 91 4.19 0.49 -12.16
C GLY A 91 5.08 0.96 -13.34
N THR A 92 4.64 1.96 -14.09
CA THR A 92 5.42 2.68 -15.09
C THR A 92 5.77 4.03 -14.51
N GLU A 93 7.01 4.09 -14.05
CA GLU A 93 7.71 5.24 -13.54
C GLU A 93 7.65 6.37 -14.57
N THR A 94 7.12 7.54 -14.22
CA THR A 94 7.46 8.83 -14.90
C THR A 94 6.77 10.06 -14.30
N ASN A 95 5.73 9.94 -13.48
CA ASN A 95 5.07 11.12 -12.88
C ASN A 95 5.17 11.12 -11.34
N ALA A 96 5.66 12.24 -10.79
CA ALA A 96 6.16 12.37 -9.42
C ALA A 96 5.16 11.94 -8.34
N ASN A 97 5.33 10.71 -7.88
CA ASN A 97 4.78 10.18 -6.65
C ASN A 97 5.59 10.77 -5.50
N LEU A 98 5.07 11.86 -4.91
CA LEU A 98 5.72 12.58 -3.82
C LEU A 98 5.09 12.23 -2.48
N ASP A 99 5.84 12.41 -1.41
CA ASP A 99 5.39 12.27 -0.03
C ASP A 99 4.86 10.86 0.27
N HIS A 100 5.63 9.85 -0.12
CA HIS A 100 5.36 8.46 0.23
C HIS A 100 5.44 8.27 1.75
N GLN A 101 4.50 7.52 2.31
CA GLN A 101 4.41 7.33 3.76
C GLN A 101 4.15 5.87 4.08
N LEU A 102 4.76 5.40 5.16
CA LEU A 102 4.58 4.06 5.69
C LEU A 102 3.59 4.10 6.85
N TYR A 103 2.55 3.28 6.79
CA TYR A 103 1.49 3.18 7.77
C TYR A 103 1.35 1.76 8.30
N CYS A 104 0.75 1.63 9.48
CA CYS A 104 0.24 0.37 10.01
C CYS A 104 -1.29 0.43 10.05
N HIS A 105 -1.93 -0.57 9.46
CA HIS A 105 -3.37 -0.76 9.49
C HIS A 105 -3.72 -1.94 10.40
N PHE A 106 -4.70 -1.76 11.28
CA PHE A 106 -5.27 -2.83 12.09
C PHE A 106 -6.59 -3.30 11.49
N LEU A 107 -6.83 -4.61 11.53
CA LEU A 107 -8.06 -5.17 11.00
C LEU A 107 -9.28 -4.71 11.81
N GLY A 108 -10.34 -4.33 11.09
CA GLY A 108 -11.58 -3.83 11.64
C GLY A 108 -11.57 -2.33 11.98
N THR A 109 -10.50 -1.59 11.66
CA THR A 109 -10.43 -0.13 11.89
C THR A 109 -10.59 0.65 10.59
N ASP A 110 -11.03 1.90 10.68
CA ASP A 110 -11.07 2.76 9.49
C ASP A 110 -9.66 3.16 9.04
N GLN A 111 -9.45 3.37 7.73
CA GLN A 111 -8.15 3.79 7.19
C GLN A 111 -7.64 5.13 7.80
N SER A 112 -8.54 5.97 8.32
CA SER A 112 -8.20 7.21 9.03
C SER A 112 -7.56 6.96 10.41
N GLU A 113 -7.74 5.78 10.98
CA GLU A 113 -7.15 5.37 12.26
C GLU A 113 -5.75 4.75 12.09
N ASP A 114 -5.31 4.56 10.84
CA ASP A 114 -4.01 3.99 10.54
C ASP A 114 -2.87 4.81 11.15
N ILE A 115 -1.91 4.09 11.76
CA ILE A 115 -0.78 4.71 12.45
C ILE A 115 0.30 5.05 11.44
N LEU A 116 0.71 6.32 11.41
CA LEU A 116 1.87 6.76 10.63
C LEU A 116 3.16 6.22 11.28
N CYS A 117 3.85 5.32 10.59
CA CYS A 117 5.10 4.72 11.06
C CYS A 117 6.33 5.53 10.59
N TRP A 118 6.32 6.00 9.33
CA TRP A 118 7.47 6.73 8.77
C TRP A 118 7.06 7.69 7.66
N ARG A 119 7.72 8.86 7.63
CA ARG A 119 7.67 9.84 6.54
C ARG A 119 8.98 10.63 6.50
N ASP A 120 9.31 11.18 5.33
CA ASP A 120 10.47 12.05 5.12
C ASP A 120 10.04 13.27 4.29
N PRO A 121 9.55 14.34 4.94
CA PRO A 121 9.07 15.53 4.23
C PRO A 121 10.22 16.31 3.55
N ASP A 122 11.46 16.15 4.03
CA ASP A 122 12.63 16.83 3.46
C ASP A 122 13.07 16.18 2.14
N ASN A 123 12.73 14.90 1.95
CA ASN A 123 13.01 14.16 0.73
C ASN A 123 11.72 13.57 0.15
N PRO A 124 10.85 14.40 -0.45
CA PRO A 124 9.50 13.98 -0.88
C PRO A 124 9.53 12.93 -2.00
N LYS A 125 10.68 12.69 -2.64
CA LYS A 125 10.85 11.66 -3.68
C LYS A 125 11.24 10.29 -3.11
N HIS A 126 11.54 10.19 -1.82
CA HIS A 126 11.84 8.92 -1.18
C HIS A 126 10.59 8.04 -1.16
N THR A 127 10.80 6.76 -1.41
CA THR A 127 9.80 5.70 -1.24
C THR A 127 10.28 4.76 -0.14
N PHE A 128 9.34 4.04 0.49
CA PHE A 128 9.56 3.30 1.72
C PHE A 128 8.92 1.93 1.64
N ILE A 129 9.66 0.88 1.96
CA ILE A 129 9.13 -0.47 2.11
C ILE A 129 9.39 -0.91 3.55
N GLY A 130 8.34 -1.37 4.22
CA GLY A 130 8.42 -1.92 5.56
C GLY A 130 8.49 -3.44 5.51
N SER A 131 9.37 -4.04 6.31
CA SER A 131 9.40 -5.48 6.55
C SER A 131 9.52 -5.76 8.05
N VAL A 132 8.61 -6.57 8.58
CA VAL A 132 8.67 -7.03 9.97
C VAL A 132 9.84 -8.00 10.12
N THR A 133 10.62 -7.84 11.18
CA THR A 133 11.74 -8.74 11.51
C THR A 133 11.24 -10.14 11.85
N GLU A 134 12.10 -11.15 11.68
CA GLU A 134 11.75 -12.55 11.97
C GLU A 134 11.29 -12.79 13.41
N ASP A 135 11.77 -12.00 14.37
CA ASP A 135 11.32 -12.07 15.76
C ASP A 135 9.97 -11.36 16.02
N GLY A 136 9.41 -10.68 15.02
CA GLY A 136 8.16 -9.94 15.09
C GLY A 136 8.20 -8.66 15.92
N LYS A 137 9.38 -8.22 16.39
CA LYS A 137 9.51 -7.13 17.37
C LYS A 137 9.83 -5.77 16.76
N ARG A 138 10.31 -5.75 15.51
CA ARG A 138 10.78 -4.53 14.86
C ARG A 138 10.27 -4.46 13.42
N LEU A 139 10.18 -3.23 12.93
CA LEU A 139 9.95 -2.93 11.53
C LEU A 139 11.26 -2.42 10.94
N PHE A 140 11.79 -3.11 9.95
CA PHE A 140 12.85 -2.60 9.09
C PHE A 140 12.22 -1.73 8.01
N VAL A 141 12.76 -0.53 7.81
CA VAL A 141 12.28 0.42 6.79
C VAL A 141 13.38 0.65 5.79
N GLU A 142 13.17 0.18 4.57
CA GLU A 142 14.03 0.47 3.45
C GLU A 142 13.56 1.76 2.77
N ALA A 143 14.44 2.75 2.66
CA ALA A 143 14.21 3.97 1.92
C ALA A 143 14.92 3.91 0.57
N SER A 144 14.19 4.15 -0.52
CA SER A 144 14.74 4.20 -1.88
C SER A 144 14.46 5.56 -2.49
N GLY A 145 15.48 6.17 -3.12
CA GLY A 145 15.38 7.49 -3.73
C GLY A 145 16.55 7.80 -4.66
N THR A 146 16.39 8.82 -5.51
CA THR A 146 17.49 9.31 -6.34
C THR A 146 18.45 10.12 -5.48
N PHE A 147 19.61 9.55 -5.15
CA PHE A 147 20.70 10.32 -4.54
C PHE A 147 21.23 11.34 -5.54
N LYS A 148 21.09 12.65 -5.25
CA LYS A 148 21.95 13.66 -5.89
C LYS A 148 23.37 13.40 -5.38
N GLY A 149 24.18 12.75 -6.20
CA GLY A 149 25.50 12.23 -5.82
C GLY A 149 26.33 13.23 -5.03
N TRP A 150 26.97 12.74 -3.98
CA TRP A 150 28.06 13.45 -3.32
C TRP A 150 29.27 13.40 -4.25
N ARG A 151 29.76 14.57 -4.68
CA ARG A 151 31.07 14.68 -5.32
C ARG A 151 32.10 14.70 -4.19
N MET A 152 32.88 13.64 -4.03
CA MET A 152 34.10 13.74 -3.24
C MET A 152 35.04 14.68 -4.00
N ASN A 153 35.31 15.85 -3.44
CA ASN A 153 36.43 16.66 -3.88
C ASN A 153 37.69 15.98 -3.34
N THR A 154 38.40 15.26 -4.21
CA THR A 154 39.82 14.93 -4.02
C THR A 154 40.66 16.07 -4.55
#